data_AF-A0A1Z4GE63-F1
#
_entry.id   AF-A0A1Z4GE63-F1
#
_cell.length_a   1.000
_cell.length_b   1.000
_cell.length_c   1.000
_cell.angle_alpha   90.00
_cell.angle_beta   90.00
_cell.angle_gamma   90.00
#
_symmetry.space_group_name_H-M   'P 1'
#
loop_
_entity.id
_entity.type
_entity.pdbx_description
1 polymer ?
#
loop_
_entity_poly.entity_id
_entity_poly.type
_entity_poly.pdbx_seq_one_letter_code
_entity_poly.pdbx_strand_id
1 'polypeptide(L)'
;MNLPPQVQENIKKWASSQGISTEQFILQAITEKIAALSQQKLEEETQLNLNQATLYRKDGILVVDAELPANFDINTFIDELREERIQDQIV
;
A
#
# COMPACT_ATOMS: atom_id res chain seq x y z
N MET A 1 15.58 -20.06 -13.40
CA MET A 1 14.20 -20.31 -13.88
C MET A 1 14.23 -20.36 -15.40
N ASN A 2 13.43 -21.23 -16.04
CA ASN A 2 13.37 -21.28 -17.51
C ASN A 2 12.24 -20.37 -18.00
N LEU A 3 12.55 -19.09 -18.19
CA LEU A 3 11.60 -18.08 -18.66
C LEU A 3 11.69 -17.92 -20.18
N PRO A 4 10.60 -17.57 -20.88
CA PRO A 4 10.65 -17.29 -22.31
C PRO A 4 11.72 -16.23 -22.64
N PRO A 5 12.44 -16.34 -23.77
CA PRO A 5 13.56 -15.43 -24.09
C PRO A 5 13.17 -13.95 -24.04
N GLN A 6 11.99 -13.61 -24.56
CA GLN A 6 11.45 -12.26 -24.54
C GLN A 6 11.23 -11.72 -23.11
N VAL A 7 10.81 -12.59 -22.19
CA VAL A 7 10.61 -12.23 -20.79
C VAL A 7 11.96 -12.02 -20.10
N GLN A 8 12.96 -12.84 -20.40
CA GLN A 8 14.32 -12.65 -19.86
C GLN A 8 14.94 -11.32 -20.31
N GLU A 9 14.75 -10.95 -21.58
CA GLU A 9 15.26 -9.68 -22.11
C GLU A 9 14.60 -8.48 -21.41
N ASN A 10 13.27 -8.51 -21.26
CA ASN A 10 12.53 -7.49 -20.54
C ASN A 10 12.97 -7.38 -19.08
N ILE A 11 13.13 -8.50 -18.37
CA ILE A 11 13.59 -8.50 -16.98
C ILE A 11 14.98 -7.88 -16.89
N LYS A 12 15.93 -8.26 -17.75
CA LYS A 12 17.27 -7.66 -17.76
C LYS A 12 17.22 -6.15 -17.97
N LYS A 13 16.46 -5.70 -18.96
CA LYS A 13 16.29 -4.27 -19.27
C LYS A 13 15.79 -3.47 -18.06
N TRP A 14 14.74 -3.96 -17.42
CA TRP A 14 14.13 -3.26 -16.27
C TRP A 14 14.99 -3.37 -15.00
N ALA A 15 15.58 -4.53 -14.73
CA ALA A 15 16.51 -4.71 -13.61
C ALA A 15 17.71 -3.75 -13.73
N SER A 16 18.32 -3.65 -14.92
CA SER A 16 19.40 -2.70 -15.18
C SER A 16 18.96 -1.24 -15.03
N SER A 17 17.76 -0.87 -15.47
CA SER A 17 17.23 0.49 -15.30
C SER A 17 17.02 0.88 -13.83
N GLN A 18 16.85 -0.10 -12.95
CA GLN A 18 16.65 0.08 -11.51
C GLN A 18 17.93 -0.15 -10.70
N GLY A 19 19.05 -0.49 -11.35
CA GLY A 19 20.33 -0.75 -10.69
C GLY A 19 20.37 -2.04 -9.85
N ILE A 20 19.48 -2.99 -10.11
CA ILE A 20 19.36 -4.25 -9.36
C ILE A 20 19.67 -5.47 -10.23
N SER A 21 19.91 -6.62 -9.59
CA SER A 21 20.11 -7.87 -10.33
C SER A 21 18.79 -8.42 -10.89
N THR A 22 18.89 -9.30 -11.88
CA THR A 22 17.74 -10.00 -12.47
C THR A 22 17.01 -10.82 -11.39
N GLU A 23 17.73 -11.49 -10.49
CA GLU A 23 17.13 -12.23 -9.38
C GLU A 23 16.38 -11.30 -8.42
N GLN A 24 16.96 -10.15 -8.06
CA GLN A 24 16.32 -9.18 -7.17
C GLN A 24 15.03 -8.63 -7.75
N PHE A 25 15.05 -8.28 -9.05
CA PHE A 25 13.85 -7.85 -9.76
C PHE A 25 12.75 -8.93 -9.73
N ILE A 26 13.11 -10.20 -9.97
CA ILE A 26 12.14 -11.30 -9.95
C ILE A 26 11.56 -11.48 -8.54
N LEU A 27 12.39 -11.46 -7.50
CA LEU A 27 11.95 -11.57 -6.11
C LEU A 27 11.00 -10.44 -5.73
N GLN A 28 11.34 -9.21 -6.11
CA GLN A 28 10.49 -8.04 -5.87
C GLN A 28 9.15 -8.18 -6.59
N ALA A 29 9.15 -8.50 -7.89
CA ALA A 29 7.93 -8.67 -8.66
C ALA A 29 7.02 -9.78 -8.10
N ILE A 30 7.59 -10.90 -7.65
CA ILE A 30 6.83 -11.98 -7.01
C ILE A 30 6.25 -11.50 -5.68
N THR A 31 7.04 -10.81 -4.85
CA THR A 31 6.60 -10.30 -3.54
C THR A 31 5.46 -9.31 -3.70
N GLU A 32 5.57 -8.37 -4.63
CA GLU A 32 4.52 -7.41 -4.96
C GLU A 32 3.25 -8.10 -5.45
N LYS A 33 3.38 -9.11 -6.34
CA LYS A 33 2.23 -9.87 -6.82
C LYS A 33 1.52 -10.65 -5.71
N ILE A 34 2.28 -11.27 -4.80
CA ILE A 34 1.72 -11.97 -3.64
C ILE A 34 1.00 -10.97 -2.73
N ALA A 35 1.61 -9.82 -2.44
CA ALA A 35 0.98 -8.79 -1.61
C ALA A 35 -0.31 -8.24 -2.22
N ALA A 36 -0.37 -8.07 -3.54
CA ALA A 36 -1.57 -7.65 -4.25
C ALA A 36 -2.67 -8.72 -4.18
N LEU A 37 -2.33 -10.00 -4.44
CA LEU A 37 -3.30 -11.10 -4.37
C LEU A 37 -3.83 -11.34 -2.96
N SER A 38 -2.98 -11.21 -1.93
CA SER A 38 -3.39 -11.30 -0.53
C SER A 38 -4.35 -10.17 -0.15
N GLN A 39 -4.17 -8.96 -0.69
CA GLN A 39 -5.10 -7.84 -0.49
C GLN A 39 -6.42 -8.07 -1.22
N GLN A 40 -6.40 -8.52 -2.48
CA GLN A 40 -7.63 -8.86 -3.20
C GLN A 40 -8.43 -9.95 -2.48
N LYS A 41 -7.77 -10.95 -1.91
CA LYS A 41 -8.42 -11.98 -1.11
C LYS A 41 -9.05 -11.42 0.17
N LEU A 42 -8.37 -10.48 0.83
CA LEU A 42 -8.92 -9.79 2.00
C LEU A 42 -10.16 -8.95 1.62
N GLU A 43 -10.15 -8.30 0.45
CA GLU A 43 -11.28 -7.52 -0.10
C GLU A 43 -12.47 -8.41 -0.50
N GLU A 44 -12.23 -9.64 -0.98
CA GLU A 44 -13.29 -10.64 -1.24
C GLU A 44 -13.87 -11.22 0.06
N GLU A 45 -13.06 -11.40 1.10
CA GLU A 45 -13.50 -11.90 2.42
C GLU A 45 -14.15 -10.80 3.31
N THR A 46 -13.93 -9.51 3.03
CA THR A 46 -14.52 -8.39 3.79
C THR A 46 -15.93 -7.98 3.34
N GLN A 47 -16.51 -8.62 2.30
CA GLN A 47 -17.91 -8.40 1.92
C GLN A 47 -18.93 -8.91 2.97
N LEU A 48 -18.50 -9.43 4.11
CA LEU A 48 -19.38 -10.01 5.14
C LEU A 48 -19.35 -9.33 6.52
N ASN A 49 -18.76 -8.14 6.71
CA ASN A 49 -18.92 -7.46 8.00
C ASN A 49 -19.07 -5.93 7.89
N LEU A 50 -20.32 -5.49 7.70
CA LEU A 50 -20.77 -4.09 7.63
C LEU A 50 -20.63 -3.28 8.94
N ASN A 51 -19.95 -3.79 9.98
CA ASN A 51 -19.87 -3.12 11.28
C ASN A 51 -18.44 -2.91 11.81
N GLN A 52 -17.41 -3.09 11.00
CA GLN A 52 -16.02 -2.93 11.43
C GLN A 52 -15.22 -2.17 10.38
N ALA A 53 -14.51 -1.14 10.81
CA ALA A 53 -13.74 -0.24 9.98
C ALA A 53 -12.98 -1.00 8.87
N THR A 54 -13.26 -0.69 7.61
CA THR A 54 -12.65 -1.35 6.45
C THR A 54 -11.32 -0.68 6.16
N LEU A 55 -10.22 -1.39 6.42
CA LEU A 55 -8.88 -0.95 6.12
C LEU A 55 -8.48 -1.45 4.72
N TYR A 56 -8.22 -0.54 3.78
CA TYR A 56 -7.80 -0.88 2.41
C TYR A 56 -6.76 0.11 1.86
N ARG A 57 -6.08 -0.23 0.75
CA ARG A 57 -5.15 0.69 0.08
C ARG A 57 -5.76 1.20 -1.22
N LYS A 58 -5.73 2.53 -1.42
CA LYS A 58 -6.20 3.20 -2.63
C LYS A 58 -5.16 4.21 -3.10
N ASP A 59 -4.68 4.06 -4.33
CA ASP A 59 -3.68 4.95 -4.95
C ASP A 59 -2.41 5.17 -4.10
N GLY A 60 -1.96 4.13 -3.39
CA GLY A 60 -0.80 4.19 -2.50
C GLY A 60 -1.09 4.73 -1.08
N ILE A 61 -2.33 5.17 -0.82
CA ILE A 61 -2.79 5.69 0.46
C ILE A 61 -3.48 4.56 1.24
N LEU A 62 -3.16 4.42 2.53
CA LEU A 62 -3.88 3.52 3.44
C LEU A 62 -5.16 4.23 3.89
N VAL A 63 -6.32 3.69 3.52
CA VAL A 63 -7.65 4.23 3.77
C VAL A 63 -8.34 3.37 4.84
N VAL A 64 -8.99 4.04 5.79
CA VAL A 64 -9.87 3.43 6.77
C VAL A 64 -11.28 3.95 6.48
N ASP A 65 -12.17 3.10 5.98
CA ASP A 65 -13.61 3.39 5.95
C ASP A 65 -14.19 3.05 7.32
N ALA A 66 -14.54 4.08 8.08
CA ALA A 66 -15.24 3.94 9.35
C ALA A 66 -16.33 4.99 9.43
N GLU A 67 -17.43 4.67 10.13
CA GLU A 67 -18.39 5.69 10.51
C GLU A 67 -17.69 6.72 11.41
N LEU A 68 -17.71 7.98 10.99
CA LEU A 68 -17.22 9.08 11.82
C LEU A 68 -18.15 9.24 13.03
N PRO A 69 -17.60 9.46 14.24
CA PRO A 69 -18.42 9.81 15.40
C PRO A 69 -19.37 10.96 15.07
N ALA A 70 -20.60 10.92 15.58
CA ALA A 70 -21.63 11.92 15.27
C ALA A 70 -21.22 13.38 15.58
N ASN A 71 -20.20 13.55 16.42
CA ASN A 71 -19.63 14.83 16.85
C ASN A 71 -18.20 15.06 16.33
N PHE A 72 -17.76 14.32 15.30
CA PHE A 72 -16.42 14.49 14.76
C PHE A 72 -16.29 15.82 14.04
N ASP A 73 -15.47 16.72 14.59
CA ASP A 73 -15.12 17.99 13.96
C ASP A 73 -13.77 17.88 13.25
N ILE A 74 -13.84 17.87 11.91
CA ILE A 74 -12.68 17.80 11.03
C ILE A 74 -11.73 18.98 11.26
N ASN A 75 -12.24 20.17 11.57
CA ASN A 75 -11.40 21.35 11.76
C ASN A 75 -10.56 21.23 13.02
N THR A 76 -11.21 20.86 14.14
CA THR A 76 -10.53 20.59 15.40
C THR A 76 -9.45 19.51 15.23
N PHE A 77 -9.78 18.39 14.56
CA PHE A 77 -8.82 17.32 14.29
C PHE A 77 -7.62 17.78 13.45
N ILE A 78 -7.83 18.61 12.42
CA ILE A 78 -6.73 19.14 11.60
C ILE A 78 -5.83 20.07 12.42
N ASP A 79 -6.42 20.90 13.29
CA ASP A 79 -5.67 21.83 14.12
C ASP A 79 -4.83 21.08 15.17
N GLU A 80 -5.37 20.04 15.82
CA GLU A 80 -4.62 19.15 16.71
C GLU A 80 -3.41 18.50 16.01
N LEU A 81 -3.60 17.94 14.80
CA LEU A 81 -2.50 17.34 14.02
C LEU A 81 -1.43 18.35 13.58
N ARG A 82 -1.80 19.62 13.38
CA ARG A 82 -0.83 20.69 13.06
C ARG A 82 -0.02 21.06 14.29
N GLU A 83 -0.67 21.18 15.45
CA GLU A 83 0.00 21.46 16.72
C GLU A 83 0.99 20.36 17.09
N GLU A 84 0.62 19.08 16.94
CA GLU A 84 1.51 17.93 17.16
C GLU A 84 2.80 18.03 16.31
N ARG A 85 2.68 18.32 15.01
CA ARG A 85 3.85 18.50 14.13
C ARG A 85 4.71 19.70 14.48
N ILE A 86 4.14 20.75 15.06
CA ILE A 86 4.89 21.93 15.48
C ILE A 86 5.70 21.61 16.73
N GLN A 87 5.14 20.86 17.67
CA GLN A 87 5.84 20.43 18.89
C GLN A 87 7.00 19.46 18.57
N ASP A 88 6.82 18.53 17.63
CA ASP A 88 7.86 17.60 17.18
C ASP A 88 9.05 18.28 16.49
N GLN A 89 8.90 19.53 16.02
CA GLN A 89 9.97 20.32 15.41
C GLN A 89 10.75 21.21 16.39
N ILE A 90 10.28 21.33 17.64
CA ILE A 90 10.89 22.16 18.68
C ILE A 90 11.80 21.35 19.62
N VAL A 91 11.82 20.01 19.50
CA VAL A 91 12.66 19.08 20.28
C VAL A 91 13.95 18.71 19.54
#